data_AF-A0A0F9TVM6-F1
#
_entry.id   AF-A0A0F9TVM6-F1
#
_cell.length_a   1.000
_cell.length_b   1.000
_cell.length_c   1.000
_cell.angle_alpha   90.00
_cell.angle_beta   90.00
_cell.angle_gamma   90.00
#
_symmetry.space_group_name_H-M   'P 1'
#
loop_
_entity.id
_entity.type
_entity.pdbx_description
1 polymer ?
#
loop_
_entity_poly.entity_id
_entity_poly.type
_entity_poly.pdbx_seq_one_letter_code
_entity_poly.pdbx_strand_id
1 'polypeptide(L)'
;MTSFPPRQSYPSTKIKLGAVLFSVLAFTDDDGKVVTRIEEWIVRSIRARRNSLTKNGMPVFYAVKDAPKQVNLAQKNQFTWVKKTPKAGDYGWHKSIWAGYLKAFRVGDDLPFGIYTTKRAALKYAIADQKCLIDIYQDDLSTSQASGDAQEAEEWQRELQAAQNELKALERRYGALK
;
A
#
# COMPACT_ATOMS: atom_id res chain seq x y z
N MET A 1 -2.32 13.82 18.56
CA MET A 1 -2.42 13.86 17.08
C MET A 1 -1.12 13.39 16.46
N THR A 2 -1.05 12.10 16.18
CA THR A 2 0.07 11.51 15.43
C THR A 2 0.10 12.09 14.02
N SER A 3 1.20 12.74 13.62
CA SER A 3 1.32 13.30 12.29
C SER A 3 1.78 12.23 11.29
N PHE A 4 0.99 12.02 10.25
CA PHE A 4 1.39 11.15 9.14
C PHE A 4 2.61 11.76 8.42
N PRO A 5 3.59 10.95 8.00
CA PRO A 5 4.62 11.46 7.12
C PRO A 5 3.97 11.91 5.80
N PRO A 6 4.42 13.03 5.22
CA PRO A 6 3.83 13.55 4.00
C PRO A 6 3.91 12.52 2.88
N ARG A 7 2.97 12.62 1.93
CA ARG A 7 3.05 11.83 0.71
C ARG A 7 4.35 12.13 -0.01
N GLN A 8 4.97 11.10 -0.58
CA GLN A 8 6.19 11.29 -1.33
C GLN A 8 5.86 11.93 -2.68
N SER A 9 6.42 13.09 -2.98
CA SER A 9 6.28 13.70 -4.31
C SER A 9 6.88 12.86 -5.42
N TYR A 10 6.30 12.97 -6.62
CA TYR A 10 6.65 12.17 -7.78
C TYR A 10 8.14 12.25 -8.12
N PRO A 11 8.93 11.17 -7.93
CA PRO A 11 10.34 11.16 -8.26
C PRO A 11 10.50 10.73 -9.73
N SER A 12 10.48 11.69 -10.66
CA SER A 12 10.53 11.45 -12.10
C SER A 12 11.69 10.56 -12.57
N THR A 13 12.84 10.62 -11.88
CA THR A 13 14.03 9.81 -12.18
C THR A 13 13.90 8.35 -11.71
N LYS A 14 13.06 8.07 -10.72
CA LYS A 14 12.88 6.73 -10.13
C LYS A 14 11.68 5.98 -10.69
N ILE A 15 10.60 6.68 -11.05
CA ILE A 15 9.38 6.06 -11.59
C ILE A 15 9.53 5.80 -13.09
N LYS A 16 9.99 4.59 -13.42
CA LYS A 16 10.09 4.07 -14.79
C LYS A 16 9.44 2.70 -14.90
N LEU A 17 9.24 2.20 -16.11
CA LEU A 17 8.73 0.85 -16.34
C LEU A 17 9.59 -0.18 -15.57
N GLY A 18 8.93 -1.08 -14.83
CA GLY A 18 9.59 -2.09 -13.99
C GLY A 18 10.13 -1.58 -12.66
N ALA A 19 10.02 -0.28 -12.35
CA ALA A 19 10.41 0.24 -11.04
C ALA A 19 9.61 -0.42 -9.91
N VAL A 20 10.30 -0.68 -8.80
CA VAL A 20 9.71 -1.30 -7.59
C VAL A 20 9.46 -0.21 -6.56
N LEU A 21 8.21 -0.12 -6.12
CA LEU A 21 7.78 0.68 -4.97
C LEU A 21 7.46 -0.25 -3.82
N PHE A 22 7.43 0.30 -2.62
CA PHE A 22 7.27 -0.45 -1.39
C PHE A 22 6.07 0.08 -0.60
N SER A 23 5.29 -0.85 -0.07
CA SER A 23 4.32 -0.63 1.00
C SER A 23 4.66 -1.59 2.14
N VAL A 24 4.23 -1.28 3.36
CA VAL A 24 4.38 -2.20 4.49
C VAL A 24 3.05 -2.35 5.19
N LEU A 25 2.69 -3.59 5.51
CA LEU A 25 1.65 -3.87 6.48
C LEU A 25 2.21 -4.67 7.66
N ALA A 26 1.57 -4.47 8.81
CA ALA A 26 1.63 -5.36 9.95
C ALA A 26 0.20 -5.81 10.26
N PHE A 27 0.08 -7.06 10.68
CA PHE A 27 -1.18 -7.62 11.17
C PHE A 27 -0.86 -8.82 12.06
N THR A 28 -1.77 -9.13 12.97
CA THR A 28 -1.75 -10.35 13.76
C THR A 28 -2.51 -11.44 13.00
N ASP A 29 -1.87 -12.58 12.77
CA ASP A 29 -2.52 -13.71 12.09
C ASP A 29 -3.46 -14.49 13.02
N ASP A 30 -4.17 -15.48 12.47
CA ASP A 30 -5.11 -16.32 13.22
C ASP A 30 -4.43 -17.14 14.35
N ASP A 31 -3.11 -17.33 14.28
CA ASP A 31 -2.31 -17.98 15.34
C ASP A 31 -1.92 -17.00 16.47
N GLY A 32 -2.30 -15.72 16.37
CA GLY A 32 -1.88 -14.66 17.29
C GLY A 32 -0.45 -14.17 17.06
N LYS A 33 0.18 -14.52 15.94
CA LYS A 33 1.55 -14.09 15.61
C LYS A 33 1.52 -12.79 14.81
N VAL A 34 2.35 -11.85 15.24
CA VAL A 34 2.54 -10.60 14.50
C VAL A 34 3.35 -10.86 13.22
N VAL A 35 2.72 -10.65 12.08
CA VAL A 35 3.32 -10.72 10.76
C VAL A 35 3.59 -9.32 10.24
N THR A 36 4.84 -9.06 9.83
CA THR A 36 5.18 -7.83 9.09
C THR A 36 5.56 -8.19 7.67
N ARG A 37 4.96 -7.52 6.69
CA ARG A 37 5.20 -7.80 5.27
C ARG A 37 5.54 -6.51 4.54
N ILE A 38 6.70 -6.52 3.87
CA ILE A 38 7.07 -5.50 2.91
C ILE A 38 6.53 -5.96 1.56
N GLU A 39 5.60 -5.20 1.02
CA GLU A 39 4.97 -5.46 -0.24
C GLU A 39 5.72 -4.74 -1.37
N GLU A 40 5.92 -5.45 -2.48
CA GLU A 40 6.53 -4.89 -3.68
C GLU A 40 5.44 -4.53 -4.69
N TRP A 41 5.42 -3.28 -5.11
CA TRP A 41 4.49 -2.74 -6.10
C TRP A 41 5.26 -2.35 -7.35
N ILE A 42 5.08 -3.09 -8.44
CA ILE A 42 5.86 -2.91 -9.67
C ILE A 42 5.11 -2.03 -10.66
N VAL A 43 5.80 -1.05 -11.23
CA VAL A 43 5.31 -0.25 -12.35
C VAL A 43 5.18 -1.13 -13.59
N ARG A 44 3.94 -1.47 -13.93
CA ARG A 44 3.61 -2.30 -15.09
C ARG A 44 3.45 -1.53 -16.39
N SER A 45 3.01 -0.28 -16.32
CA SER A 45 2.89 0.59 -17.49
C SER A 45 2.78 2.05 -17.07
N ILE A 46 3.32 2.94 -17.92
CA ILE A 46 3.13 4.38 -17.83
C ILE A 46 2.52 4.81 -19.16
N ARG A 47 1.23 5.14 -19.16
CA ARG A 47 0.49 5.42 -20.40
C ARG A 47 -0.65 6.39 -20.17
N ALA A 48 -1.07 7.09 -21.21
CA ALA A 48 -2.29 7.89 -21.16
C ALA A 48 -3.50 6.99 -20.84
N ARG A 49 -4.50 7.54 -20.15
CA ARG A 49 -5.72 6.79 -19.79
C ARG A 49 -6.40 6.27 -21.06
N ARG A 50 -6.90 5.03 -21.05
CA ARG A 50 -7.69 4.49 -22.17
C ARG A 50 -8.86 5.45 -22.46
N ASN A 51 -9.11 5.73 -23.74
CA ASN A 51 -10.09 6.72 -24.24
C ASN A 51 -9.72 8.21 -24.03
N SER A 52 -8.51 8.55 -23.59
CA SER A 52 -8.08 9.95 -23.52
C SER A 52 -7.78 10.56 -24.89
N LEU A 53 -7.50 9.73 -25.89
CA LEU A 53 -7.24 10.13 -27.28
C LEU A 53 -8.44 9.86 -28.20
N THR A 54 -9.38 8.99 -27.77
CA THR A 54 -10.53 8.54 -28.57
C THR A 54 -11.77 8.40 -27.68
N LYS A 55 -12.89 9.04 -28.03
CA LYS A 55 -14.20 8.83 -27.39
C LYS A 55 -15.08 8.04 -28.33
N ASN A 56 -15.58 6.87 -27.91
CA ASN A 56 -16.38 5.96 -28.74
C ASN A 56 -15.72 5.57 -30.08
N GLY A 57 -14.40 5.34 -30.08
CA GLY A 57 -13.66 4.99 -31.30
C GLY A 57 -13.35 6.16 -32.25
N MET A 58 -13.90 7.35 -31.98
CA MET A 58 -13.59 8.57 -32.75
C MET A 58 -12.42 9.32 -32.09
N PRO A 59 -11.41 9.77 -32.85
CA PRO A 59 -10.37 10.64 -32.31
C PRO A 59 -11.01 11.91 -31.79
N VAL A 60 -10.64 12.33 -30.57
CA VAL A 60 -11.12 13.59 -30.04
C VAL A 60 -10.41 14.71 -30.81
N PHE A 61 -11.14 15.64 -31.44
CA PHE A 61 -10.55 16.72 -32.26
C PHE A 61 -9.55 17.61 -31.49
N TYR A 62 -9.61 17.59 -30.16
CA TYR A 62 -8.64 18.19 -29.24
C TYR A 62 -7.91 17.12 -28.42
N ALA A 63 -7.52 16.00 -29.04
CA ALA A 63 -6.65 15.01 -28.40
C ALA A 63 -5.37 15.74 -27.98
N VAL A 64 -5.32 16.11 -26.70
CA VAL A 64 -4.22 16.86 -26.11
C VAL A 64 -2.98 15.99 -26.33
N LYS A 65 -2.01 16.50 -27.10
CA LYS A 65 -0.71 15.83 -27.35
C LYS A 65 -0.07 15.37 -26.03
N ASP A 66 -0.39 16.06 -24.93
CA ASP A 66 0.01 15.79 -23.56
C ASP A 66 -1.12 15.25 -22.68
N ALA A 67 -1.90 14.28 -23.18
CA ALA A 67 -2.89 13.60 -22.35
C ALA A 67 -2.24 13.08 -21.05
N PRO A 68 -2.85 13.33 -19.86
CA PRO A 68 -2.23 13.01 -18.58
C PRO A 68 -1.94 11.51 -18.50
N LYS A 69 -0.66 11.19 -18.28
CA LYS A 69 -0.18 9.82 -18.16
C LYS A 69 -0.51 9.27 -16.78
N GLN A 70 -0.88 8.00 -16.73
CA GLN A 70 -1.08 7.25 -15.50
C GLN A 70 0.01 6.18 -15.36
N VAL A 71 0.53 6.08 -14.15
CA VAL A 71 1.39 5.00 -13.70
C VAL A 71 0.49 3.90 -13.14
N ASN A 72 0.59 2.70 -13.72
CA ASN A 72 -0.17 1.53 -13.29
C ASN A 72 0.77 0.59 -12.54
N LEU A 73 0.42 0.28 -11.30
CA LEU A 73 1.13 -0.62 -10.41
C LEU A 73 0.41 -1.95 -10.31
N ALA A 74 1.18 -3.03 -10.15
CA ALA A 74 0.66 -4.29 -9.66
C ALA A 74 1.50 -4.76 -8.47
N GLN A 75 0.84 -5.24 -7.42
CA GLN A 75 1.52 -5.87 -6.31
C GLN A 75 2.13 -7.19 -6.78
N LYS A 76 3.41 -7.43 -6.52
CA LYS A 76 4.07 -8.72 -6.74
C LYS A 76 3.91 -9.58 -5.50
N ASN A 77 3.10 -10.63 -5.60
CA ASN A 77 2.89 -11.61 -4.54
C ASN A 77 2.69 -13.01 -5.15
N GLN A 78 2.45 -14.03 -4.32
CA GLN A 78 2.28 -15.42 -4.76
C GLN A 78 1.08 -15.66 -5.71
N PHE A 79 0.09 -14.77 -5.70
CA PHE A 79 -1.12 -14.88 -6.53
C PHE A 79 -0.99 -14.12 -7.85
N THR A 80 -0.22 -13.02 -7.86
CA THR A 80 -0.08 -12.16 -9.03
C THR A 80 1.18 -12.45 -9.85
N TRP A 81 2.23 -13.01 -9.23
CA TRP A 81 3.48 -13.37 -9.89
C TRP A 81 3.67 -14.88 -9.82
N VAL A 82 3.18 -15.56 -10.86
CA VAL A 82 3.02 -17.02 -10.87
C VAL A 82 3.95 -17.65 -11.90
N LYS A 83 4.27 -18.93 -11.67
CA LYS A 83 4.95 -19.77 -12.65
C LYS A 83 4.05 -19.94 -13.88
N LYS A 84 4.59 -19.68 -15.07
CA LYS A 84 3.84 -19.68 -16.35
C LYS A 84 3.88 -21.01 -17.06
N THR A 85 5.01 -21.68 -17.01
CA THR A 85 5.18 -23.04 -17.54
C THR A 85 5.98 -23.86 -16.54
N PRO A 86 6.01 -25.21 -16.67
CA PRO A 86 6.81 -26.06 -15.79
C PRO A 86 8.32 -25.77 -15.83
N LYS A 87 8.81 -25.05 -16.85
CA LYS A 87 10.24 -24.72 -17.02
C LYS A 87 10.76 -23.89 -15.85
N ALA A 88 12.02 -24.13 -15.49
CA ALA A 88 12.70 -23.35 -14.46
C ALA A 88 12.83 -21.89 -14.92
N GLY A 89 12.53 -20.95 -14.02
CA GLY A 89 12.69 -19.51 -14.26
C GLY A 89 11.55 -18.83 -15.03
N ASP A 90 10.53 -19.56 -15.50
CA ASP A 90 9.42 -18.96 -16.25
C ASP A 90 8.31 -18.45 -15.31
N TYR A 91 8.52 -17.25 -14.75
CA TYR A 91 7.54 -16.54 -13.93
C TYR A 91 7.04 -15.28 -14.61
N GLY A 92 5.77 -14.95 -14.39
CA GLY A 92 5.19 -13.74 -14.94
C GLY A 92 3.87 -13.35 -14.28
N TRP A 93 3.38 -12.17 -14.66
CA TRP A 93 2.10 -11.65 -14.19
C TRP A 93 0.93 -12.56 -14.52
N HIS A 94 0.11 -12.92 -13.54
CA HIS A 94 -1.16 -13.61 -13.75
C HIS A 94 -2.03 -12.88 -14.78
N LYS A 95 -2.79 -13.63 -15.60
CA LYS A 95 -3.56 -13.04 -16.73
C LYS A 95 -4.66 -12.10 -16.24
N SER A 96 -5.32 -12.48 -15.14
CA SER A 96 -6.36 -11.70 -14.47
C SER A 96 -5.91 -11.37 -13.06
N ILE A 97 -5.50 -10.12 -12.82
CA ILE A 97 -5.09 -9.67 -11.49
C ILE A 97 -6.29 -8.99 -10.84
N TRP A 98 -6.66 -9.43 -9.64
CA TRP A 98 -7.74 -8.82 -8.86
C TRP A 98 -7.46 -7.34 -8.59
N ALA A 99 -8.52 -6.52 -8.58
CA ALA A 99 -8.41 -5.07 -8.48
C ALA A 99 -7.70 -4.59 -7.20
N GLY A 100 -7.82 -5.32 -6.09
CA GLY A 100 -7.10 -4.98 -4.85
C GLY A 100 -5.57 -5.09 -4.95
N TYR A 101 -5.06 -5.84 -5.93
CA TYR A 101 -3.63 -5.95 -6.23
C TYR A 101 -3.17 -4.99 -7.33
N LEU A 102 -4.02 -4.06 -7.76
CA LEU A 102 -3.74 -3.05 -8.77
C LEU A 102 -3.91 -1.66 -8.15
N LYS A 103 -2.99 -0.75 -8.46
CA LYS A 103 -3.11 0.67 -8.08
C LYS A 103 -2.72 1.54 -9.26
N ALA A 104 -3.27 2.74 -9.33
CA ALA A 104 -2.90 3.71 -10.36
C ALA A 104 -2.84 5.12 -9.79
N PHE A 105 -1.93 5.93 -10.30
CA PHE A 105 -1.79 7.35 -9.97
C PHE A 105 -1.29 8.13 -11.18
N ARG A 106 -1.46 9.45 -11.19
CA ARG A 106 -1.04 10.27 -12.33
C ARG A 106 0.45 10.55 -12.26
N VAL A 107 1.09 10.66 -13.43
CA VAL A 107 2.48 11.12 -13.53
C VAL A 107 2.54 12.58 -13.05
N GLY A 108 3.49 12.89 -12.17
CA GLY A 108 3.67 14.23 -11.60
C GLY A 108 2.95 14.42 -10.26
N ASP A 109 1.88 13.66 -9.99
CA ASP A 109 1.21 13.68 -8.68
C ASP A 109 2.03 12.91 -7.64
N ASP A 110 1.89 13.30 -6.37
CA ASP A 110 2.44 12.55 -5.24
C ASP A 110 2.08 11.06 -5.32
N LEU A 111 2.93 10.20 -4.78
CA LEU A 111 2.67 8.76 -4.68
C LEU A 111 1.41 8.49 -3.82
N PRO A 112 0.69 7.38 -4.06
CA PRO A 112 -0.41 6.97 -3.20
C PRO A 112 0.02 6.82 -1.73
N PHE A 113 -0.90 7.05 -0.80
CA PHE A 113 -0.67 6.79 0.62
C PHE A 113 -0.15 5.36 0.85
N GLY A 114 0.82 5.23 1.76
CA GLY A 114 1.48 3.96 2.06
C GLY A 114 2.47 3.46 1.01
N ILE A 115 2.61 4.12 -0.16
CA ILE A 115 3.52 3.69 -1.22
C ILE A 115 4.70 4.64 -1.35
N TYR A 116 5.91 4.09 -1.25
CA TYR A 116 7.15 4.85 -1.27
C TYR A 116 8.19 4.19 -2.16
N THR A 117 9.17 4.99 -2.62
CA THR A 117 10.29 4.46 -3.43
C THR A 117 11.33 3.67 -2.63
N THR A 118 11.27 3.71 -1.29
CA THR A 118 12.21 3.00 -0.42
C THR A 118 11.48 2.26 0.68
N LYS A 119 12.01 1.07 1.04
CA LYS A 119 11.49 0.26 2.16
C LYS A 119 11.46 1.05 3.46
N ARG A 120 12.49 1.85 3.71
CA ARG A 120 12.63 2.68 4.92
C ARG A 120 11.55 3.76 5.02
N ALA A 121 11.24 4.44 3.92
CA ALA A 121 10.16 5.44 3.90
C ALA A 121 8.79 4.77 4.10
N ALA A 122 8.55 3.62 3.45
CA ALA A 122 7.33 2.84 3.64
C ALA A 122 7.16 2.37 5.10
N LEU A 123 8.23 1.89 5.75
CA LEU A 123 8.19 1.53 7.17
C LEU A 123 7.93 2.72 8.08
N LYS A 124 8.54 3.88 7.79
CA LYS A 124 8.30 5.09 8.57
C LYS A 124 6.82 5.50 8.52
N TYR A 125 6.20 5.37 7.36
CA TYR A 125 4.75 5.59 7.21
C TYR A 125 3.94 4.56 7.99
N ALA A 126 4.21 3.26 7.82
CA ALA A 126 3.50 2.21 8.54
C ALA A 126 3.58 2.36 10.07
N ILE A 127 4.72 2.80 10.61
CA ILE A 127 4.86 3.10 12.05
C ILE A 127 3.94 4.25 12.48
N ALA A 128 3.86 5.31 11.68
CA ALA A 128 3.00 6.46 11.99
C ALA A 128 1.51 6.10 11.86
N ASP A 129 1.15 5.33 10.84
CA ASP A 129 -0.19 4.80 10.61
C ASP A 129 -0.64 3.92 11.78
N GLN A 130 0.22 2.99 12.21
CA GLN A 130 -0.06 2.15 13.38
C GLN A 130 -0.22 2.95 14.68
N LYS A 131 0.57 4.01 14.87
CA LYS A 131 0.42 4.92 16.03
C LYS A 131 -0.92 5.65 15.99
N CYS A 132 -1.34 6.11 14.81
CA CYS A 132 -2.66 6.70 14.64
C CYS A 132 -3.79 5.69 14.95
N LEU A 133 -3.63 4.44 14.55
CA LEU A 133 -4.61 3.38 14.85
C LEU A 133 -4.69 3.09 16.36
N ILE A 134 -3.55 3.07 17.05
CA ILE A 134 -3.49 2.94 18.52
C ILE A 134 -4.22 4.10 19.20
N ASP A 135 -4.03 5.35 18.74
CA ASP A 135 -4.74 6.51 19.28
C ASP A 135 -6.26 6.33 19.13
N ILE A 136 -6.74 5.88 17.96
CA ILE A 136 -8.16 5.61 17.71
C ILE A 136 -8.70 4.52 18.65
N TYR A 137 -8.00 3.40 18.80
CA TYR A 137 -8.44 2.32 19.69
C TYR A 137 -8.43 2.73 21.17
N GLN A 138 -7.57 3.65 21.58
CA GLN A 138 -7.60 4.20 22.94
C GLN A 138 -8.84 5.06 23.17
N ASP A 139 -9.21 5.89 22.19
CA ASP A 139 -10.40 6.73 22.24
C ASP A 139 -11.68 5.86 22.26
N ASP A 140 -11.76 4.85 21.39
CA ASP A 140 -12.90 3.92 21.33
C ASP A 140 -13.01 3.10 22.63
N LEU A 141 -11.90 2.57 23.15
CA LEU A 141 -11.87 1.87 24.44
C LEU A 141 -12.39 2.76 25.58
N SER A 142 -11.96 4.03 25.61
CA SER A 142 -12.42 4.96 26.65
C SER A 142 -13.92 5.26 26.55
N THR A 143 -14.45 5.30 25.32
CA THR A 143 -15.87 5.53 25.04
C THR A 143 -16.72 4.34 25.51
N SER A 144 -16.31 3.10 25.19
CA SER A 144 -17.01 1.89 25.63
C SER A 144 -16.94 1.68 27.14
N GLN A 145 -15.82 2.04 27.77
CA GLN A 145 -15.72 2.03 29.24
C GLN A 145 -16.67 3.04 29.88
N ALA A 146 -16.83 4.23 29.29
CA ALA A 146 -17.75 5.26 29.79
C ALA A 146 -19.22 4.89 29.58
N SER A 147 -19.56 4.18 28.50
CA SER A 147 -20.92 3.70 28.23
C SER A 147 -21.31 2.47 29.08
N GLY A 148 -20.32 1.81 29.69
CA GLY A 148 -20.51 0.59 30.47
C GLY A 148 -20.68 -0.68 29.62
N ASP A 149 -20.35 -0.62 28.32
CA ASP A 149 -20.36 -1.79 27.45
C ASP A 149 -19.08 -2.60 27.65
N ALA A 150 -19.16 -3.58 28.55
CA ALA A 150 -18.02 -4.41 28.91
C ALA A 150 -17.53 -5.30 27.77
N GLN A 151 -18.43 -5.74 26.87
CA GLN A 151 -18.05 -6.60 25.76
C GLN A 151 -17.27 -5.78 24.71
N GLU A 152 -17.79 -4.61 24.35
CA GLU A 152 -17.13 -3.72 23.40
C GLU A 152 -15.78 -3.23 23.95
N ALA A 153 -15.71 -2.90 25.24
CA ALA A 153 -14.45 -2.53 25.89
C ALA A 153 -13.41 -3.68 25.86
N GLU A 154 -13.82 -4.94 26.03
CA GLU A 154 -12.91 -6.09 25.92
C GLU A 154 -12.41 -6.28 24.48
N GLU A 155 -13.28 -6.09 23.49
CA GLU A 155 -12.92 -6.12 22.07
C GLU A 155 -11.86 -5.05 21.74
N TRP A 156 -12.10 -3.79 22.11
CA TRP A 156 -11.13 -2.72 21.88
C TRP A 156 -9.82 -2.92 22.64
N GLN A 157 -9.87 -3.49 23.85
CA GLN A 157 -8.67 -3.83 24.61
C GLN A 157 -7.80 -4.87 23.88
N ARG A 158 -8.42 -5.85 23.20
CA ARG A 158 -7.70 -6.85 22.39
C ARG A 158 -7.11 -6.22 21.13
N GLU A 159 -7.87 -5.42 20.41
CA GLU A 159 -7.40 -4.71 19.21
C GLU A 159 -6.24 -3.76 19.53
N LEU A 160 -6.34 -3.03 20.64
CA LEU A 160 -5.26 -2.17 21.13
C LEU A 160 -3.99 -2.95 21.44
N GLN A 161 -4.12 -4.11 22.10
CA GLN A 161 -2.97 -4.96 22.41
C GLN A 161 -2.32 -5.53 21.14
N ALA A 162 -3.11 -5.99 20.17
CA ALA A 162 -2.62 -6.44 18.87
C ALA A 162 -1.87 -5.32 18.14
N ALA A 163 -2.47 -4.12 18.07
CA ALA A 163 -1.90 -2.97 17.41
C ALA A 163 -0.57 -2.51 18.04
N GLN A 164 -0.45 -2.59 19.37
CA GLN A 164 0.79 -2.31 20.09
C GLN A 164 1.89 -3.33 19.78
N ASN A 165 1.54 -4.61 19.66
CA ASN A 165 2.49 -5.67 19.31
C ASN A 165 2.99 -5.51 17.85
N GLU A 166 2.08 -5.16 16.94
CA GLU A 166 2.38 -4.82 15.55
C GLU A 166 3.32 -3.61 15.44
N LEU A 167 3.06 -2.55 16.21
CA LEU A 167 3.93 -1.38 16.28
C LEU A 167 5.35 -1.74 16.71
N LYS A 168 5.51 -2.54 17.77
CA LYS A 168 6.83 -3.02 18.23
C LYS A 168 7.56 -3.80 17.13
N ALA A 169 6.84 -4.64 16.39
CA ALA A 169 7.43 -5.41 15.29
C ALA A 169 7.88 -4.50 14.14
N LEU A 170 7.11 -3.47 13.79
CA LEU A 170 7.45 -2.47 12.79
C LEU A 170 8.69 -1.66 13.20
N GLU A 171 8.74 -1.17 14.45
CA GLU A 171 9.88 -0.40 14.98
C GLU A 171 11.17 -1.23 15.01
N ARG A 172 11.09 -2.50 15.44
CA ARG A 172 12.21 -3.45 15.38
C ARG A 172 12.73 -3.60 13.94
N ARG A 173 11.82 -3.78 12.98
CA ARG A 173 12.20 -3.94 11.57
C ARG A 173 12.80 -2.68 10.97
N TYR A 174 12.29 -1.50 11.36
CA TYR A 174 12.86 -0.21 10.96
C TYR A 174 14.29 -0.03 11.50
N GLY A 175 14.53 -0.44 12.76
CA GLY A 175 15.86 -0.42 13.37
C GLY A 175 16.88 -1.35 12.70
N ALA A 176 16.42 -2.49 12.16
CA ALA A 176 17.26 -3.47 11.47
C ALA A 176 17.65 -3.07 10.03
N LEU A 177 16.99 -2.06 9.45
CA LEU A 177 17.27 -1.53 8.10
C LEU A 177 18.30 -0.39 8.09
N LYS A 178 19.12 -0.30 9.15
CA LYS A 178 20.21 0.68 9.27
C LYS A 178 21.36 0.37 8.33
#